data_AF-A0A8C3I3I5-F1
#
_entry.id   AF-A0A8C3I3I5-F1
#
_cell.length_a   1.000
_cell.length_b   1.000
_cell.length_c   1.000
_cell.angle_alpha   90.00
_cell.angle_beta   90.00
_cell.angle_gamma   90.00
#
_symmetry.space_group_name_H-M   'P 1'
#
loop_
_entity.id
_entity.type
_entity.pdbx_description
1 polymer ?
#
loop_
_entity_poly.entity_id
_entity_poly.type
_entity_poly.pdbx_seq_one_letter_code
_entity_poly.pdbx_strand_id
1 'polypeptide(L)'
;MSAEPPLQSGRGHPAFSLVPELGAKMAAADGDDSLYPIAVLIDELRNEDVQLRLNSIKKLSTIALALGVERTRSELLPFLTDTIYDEDEVLLALAEQLGTFTALVGGPEYVHCLLDSVRLLAVEACVNIAQLLPQEDLETLVMPTLRQAAEDKSWRVRYMVADKFTELQKAVGPEITKTDLVPAFQNLMKDCEAEVRAAASHKVKEFCENLSADCRENVIMTQILPCIKELVSDANQHVKSALASVIMGLSPILGKDNTIEHLLPLFLAQLKDECPEVRLNIISNLDCVNEVIGIRQLSQSLLPAIVELAEDAKWRVRLAIIEYMPLLAGQLGVEFFDEKLNSLCMAWLVDHVYAIREAATSNLKKLVEKFGKDWAHATIIPKVLAMSNDPNYLHRMTTLFCINVLSEVCGQEITTKHMLPTVLRMAGDAVANVRFNVAKSLQKIGPILDNSTLQNEVKPVLEKLTQDQDVDVKYFAQEALTVLALA
;
A
#
# COMPACT_ATOMS: atom_id res chain seq x y z
N MET A 1 -9.73 14.48 -32.54
CA MET A 1 -10.31 15.40 -31.54
C MET A 1 -11.63 14.81 -31.07
N SER A 2 -11.57 13.95 -30.06
CA SER A 2 -12.73 13.45 -29.33
C SER A 2 -12.29 13.50 -27.88
N ALA A 3 -12.82 14.47 -27.13
CA ALA A 3 -12.45 14.71 -25.75
C ALA A 3 -12.97 13.54 -24.88
N GLU A 4 -12.06 12.89 -24.17
CA GLU A 4 -12.41 11.98 -23.07
C GLU A 4 -13.13 12.76 -21.96
N PRO A 5 -14.15 12.17 -21.30
CA PRO A 5 -14.80 12.81 -20.17
C PRO A 5 -13.86 12.79 -18.96
N PRO A 6 -13.97 13.77 -18.04
CA PRO A 6 -13.10 13.83 -16.88
C PRO A 6 -13.38 12.63 -15.95
N LEU A 7 -12.28 12.02 -15.49
CA LEU A 7 -12.23 11.03 -14.42
C LEU A 7 -13.13 11.45 -13.27
N GLN A 8 -14.18 10.65 -13.00
CA GLN A 8 -14.83 10.67 -11.70
C GLN A 8 -13.80 10.19 -10.67
N SER A 9 -13.14 11.15 -10.03
CA SER A 9 -12.53 11.00 -8.71
C SER A 9 -13.51 10.24 -7.81
N GLY A 10 -12.97 9.30 -7.02
CA GLY A 10 -13.71 8.31 -6.25
C GLY A 10 -15.07 8.81 -5.75
N ARG A 11 -16.09 7.96 -5.92
CA ARG A 11 -17.28 8.09 -5.08
C ARG A 11 -16.80 7.92 -3.65
N GLY A 12 -16.48 9.04 -3.02
CA GLY A 12 -16.28 9.11 -1.59
C GLY A 12 -17.49 8.46 -0.95
N HIS A 13 -17.22 7.60 0.02
CA HIS A 13 -18.20 7.16 0.99
C HIS A 13 -19.10 8.36 1.36
N PRO A 14 -20.42 8.22 1.51
CA PRO A 14 -21.29 9.35 1.86
C PRO A 14 -20.77 10.15 3.08
N ALA A 15 -20.05 9.47 3.97
CA ALA A 15 -19.37 10.01 5.15
C ALA A 15 -18.31 11.11 4.88
N PHE A 16 -17.73 11.21 3.68
CA PHE A 16 -16.70 12.22 3.35
C PHE A 16 -17.27 13.59 2.95
N SER A 17 -18.56 13.69 2.65
CA SER A 17 -19.23 14.95 2.29
C SER A 17 -19.97 15.61 3.46
N LEU A 18 -20.15 14.90 4.57
CA LEU A 18 -21.07 15.33 5.62
C LEU A 18 -20.54 16.48 6.48
N VAL A 19 -19.25 16.57 6.79
CA VAL A 19 -18.74 17.53 7.81
C VAL A 19 -18.71 18.99 7.31
N PRO A 20 -18.20 19.30 6.09
CA PRO A 20 -18.33 20.65 5.55
C PRO A 20 -19.78 21.04 5.34
N GLU A 21 -20.66 20.10 4.96
CA GLU A 21 -22.09 20.36 4.83
C GLU A 21 -22.82 20.47 6.17
N LEU A 22 -22.43 19.74 7.22
CA LEU A 22 -22.98 19.83 8.58
C LEU A 22 -22.64 21.19 9.19
N GLY A 23 -21.36 21.57 9.13
CA GLY A 23 -20.87 22.88 9.58
C GLY A 23 -21.45 24.04 8.76
N ALA A 24 -21.47 23.93 7.43
CA ALA A 24 -21.99 24.98 6.56
C ALA A 24 -23.53 25.10 6.56
N LYS A 25 -24.28 23.98 6.66
CA LYS A 25 -25.76 24.03 6.74
C LYS A 25 -26.22 24.50 8.12
N MET A 26 -25.49 24.22 9.20
CA MET A 26 -25.77 24.82 10.51
C MET A 26 -25.49 26.31 10.53
N ALA A 27 -24.41 26.77 9.88
CA ALA A 27 -24.13 28.20 9.73
C ALA A 27 -25.13 28.93 8.81
N ALA A 28 -25.84 28.21 7.92
CA ALA A 28 -26.80 28.78 6.98
C ALA A 28 -28.27 28.68 7.43
N ALA A 29 -28.62 27.80 8.37
CA ALA A 29 -30.00 27.54 8.77
C ALA A 29 -30.54 28.49 9.86
N ASP A 30 -29.67 29.10 10.66
CA ASP A 30 -30.02 30.17 11.60
C ASP A 30 -28.80 31.08 11.77
N GLY A 31 -28.97 32.39 11.57
CA GLY A 31 -27.91 33.39 11.66
C GLY A 31 -27.44 33.68 13.10
N ASP A 32 -27.29 32.65 13.92
CA ASP A 32 -26.97 32.73 15.34
C ASP A 32 -25.51 32.30 15.59
N ASP A 33 -24.68 33.22 16.10
CA ASP A 33 -23.26 33.03 16.45
C ASP A 33 -23.02 31.93 17.51
N SER A 34 -24.07 31.32 18.05
CA SER A 34 -24.05 30.28 19.08
C SER A 34 -23.66 28.88 18.58
N LEU A 35 -23.68 28.64 17.25
CA LEU A 35 -23.46 27.31 16.63
C LEU A 35 -22.00 27.05 16.20
N TYR A 36 -21.16 28.08 16.11
CA TYR A 36 -19.74 27.97 15.74
C TYR A 36 -18.94 26.99 16.63
N PRO A 37 -19.15 26.94 17.97
CA PRO A 37 -18.48 25.97 18.83
C PRO A 37 -18.86 24.52 18.54
N ILE A 38 -20.04 24.25 17.98
CA ILE A 38 -20.51 22.88 17.71
C ILE A 38 -19.90 22.33 16.42
N ALA A 39 -19.70 23.17 15.40
CA ALA A 39 -18.97 22.78 14.20
C ALA A 39 -17.53 22.34 14.51
N VAL A 40 -16.87 23.06 15.43
CA VAL A 40 -15.54 22.68 15.94
C VAL A 40 -15.58 21.34 16.67
N LEU A 41 -16.57 21.12 17.54
CA LEU A 41 -16.70 19.84 18.26
C LEU A 41 -16.95 18.65 17.31
N ILE A 42 -17.72 18.84 16.24
CA ILE A 42 -17.94 17.80 15.23
C ILE A 42 -16.66 17.48 14.47
N ASP A 43 -15.86 18.50 14.12
CA ASP A 43 -14.58 18.32 13.44
C ASP A 43 -13.55 17.63 14.35
N GLU A 44 -13.54 18.00 15.64
CA GLU A 44 -12.72 17.39 16.68
C GLU A 44 -13.02 15.90 16.90
N LEU A 45 -14.22 15.39 16.56
CA LEU A 45 -14.51 13.94 16.62
C LEU A 45 -13.65 13.11 15.64
N ARG A 46 -13.06 13.75 14.62
CA ARG A 46 -12.14 13.13 13.65
C ARG A 46 -10.67 13.47 13.89
N ASN A 47 -10.36 14.17 14.98
CA ASN A 47 -9.00 14.61 15.23
C ASN A 47 -8.08 13.42 15.53
N GLU A 48 -6.84 13.47 15.04
CA GLU A 48 -5.82 12.47 15.40
C GLU A 48 -5.50 12.50 16.90
N ASP A 49 -5.68 13.65 17.56
CA ASP A 49 -5.54 13.78 19.01
C ASP A 49 -6.74 13.16 19.74
N VAL A 50 -6.47 12.07 20.44
CA VAL A 50 -7.42 11.32 21.29
C VAL A 50 -8.12 12.23 22.28
N GLN A 51 -7.40 13.19 22.87
CA GLN A 51 -7.92 14.04 23.93
C GLN A 51 -8.92 15.06 23.39
N LEU A 52 -8.75 15.52 22.15
CA LEU A 52 -9.73 16.34 21.43
C LEU A 52 -10.97 15.52 21.07
N ARG A 53 -10.80 14.30 20.55
CA ARG A 53 -11.93 13.38 20.30
C ARG A 53 -12.74 13.11 21.57
N LEU A 54 -12.06 12.83 22.68
CA LEU A 54 -12.67 12.50 23.96
C LEU A 54 -13.41 13.71 24.58
N ASN A 55 -12.90 14.92 24.39
CA ASN A 55 -13.60 16.15 24.76
C ASN A 55 -14.90 16.35 23.96
N SER A 56 -14.87 16.07 22.66
CA SER A 56 -16.07 16.13 21.81
C SER A 56 -17.09 15.06 22.15
N ILE A 57 -16.64 13.83 22.44
CA ILE A 57 -17.52 12.74 22.89
C ILE A 57 -18.18 13.10 24.21
N LYS A 58 -17.45 13.64 25.19
CA LYS A 58 -18.07 14.11 26.46
C LYS A 58 -19.14 15.19 26.24
N LYS A 59 -19.14 15.86 25.08
CA LYS A 59 -20.12 16.88 24.69
C LYS A 59 -21.10 16.41 23.61
N LEU A 60 -21.19 15.10 23.33
CA LEU A 60 -22.09 14.52 22.33
C LEU A 60 -23.55 14.94 22.52
N SER A 61 -24.01 15.01 23.77
CA SER A 61 -25.36 15.48 24.10
C SER A 61 -25.63 16.90 23.60
N THR A 62 -24.62 17.77 23.61
CA THR A 62 -24.72 19.15 23.12
C THR A 62 -24.82 19.19 21.60
N ILE A 63 -24.03 18.36 20.91
CA ILE A 63 -24.05 18.22 19.45
C ILE A 63 -25.42 17.68 19.00
N ALA A 64 -25.92 16.63 19.64
CA ALA A 64 -27.20 16.02 19.32
C ALA A 64 -28.38 16.98 19.56
N LEU A 65 -28.35 17.76 20.65
CA LEU A 65 -29.36 18.77 20.93
C LEU A 65 -29.41 19.84 19.82
N ALA A 66 -28.26 20.29 19.34
CA ALA A 66 -28.17 21.29 18.29
C ALA A 66 -28.56 20.76 16.90
N LEU A 67 -28.28 19.49 16.61
CA LEU A 67 -28.68 18.83 15.36
C LEU A 67 -30.17 18.49 15.32
N GLY A 68 -30.78 18.29 16.48
CA GLY A 68 -32.15 17.81 16.60
C GLY A 68 -32.27 16.29 16.34
N VAL A 69 -33.43 15.75 16.70
CA VAL A 69 -33.67 14.30 16.75
C VAL A 69 -33.55 13.60 15.40
N GLU A 70 -33.99 14.24 14.31
CA GLU A 70 -33.92 13.69 12.94
C GLU A 70 -32.47 13.49 12.49
N ARG A 71 -31.66 14.55 12.55
CA ARG A 71 -30.26 14.53 12.10
C ARG A 71 -29.35 13.76 13.03
N THR A 72 -29.69 13.71 14.32
CA THR A 72 -29.00 12.82 15.25
C THR A 72 -29.14 11.36 14.81
N ARG A 73 -30.33 10.94 14.38
CA ARG A 73 -30.56 9.56 13.90
C ARG A 73 -29.93 9.28 12.54
N SER A 74 -30.04 10.19 11.57
CA SER A 74 -29.65 9.94 10.18
C SER A 74 -28.22 10.32 9.85
N GLU A 75 -27.59 11.19 10.63
CA GLU A 75 -26.23 11.72 10.37
C GLU A 75 -25.29 11.42 11.54
N LEU A 76 -25.62 11.87 12.76
CA LEU A 76 -24.69 11.77 13.89
C LEU A 76 -24.46 10.32 14.30
N LEU A 77 -25.50 9.52 14.52
CA LEU A 77 -25.33 8.13 14.94
C LEU A 77 -24.53 7.31 13.91
N PRO A 78 -24.85 7.33 12.59
CA PRO A 78 -24.00 6.71 11.58
C PRO A 78 -22.56 7.21 11.60
N PHE A 79 -22.35 8.53 11.78
CA PHE A 79 -21.01 9.10 11.87
C PHE A 79 -20.21 8.56 13.07
N LEU A 80 -20.79 8.55 14.28
CA LEU A 80 -20.13 7.98 15.47
C LEU A 80 -19.83 6.49 15.23
N THR A 81 -20.74 5.83 14.52
CA THR A 81 -20.65 4.41 14.18
C THR A 81 -19.73 4.13 12.97
N ASP A 82 -19.13 5.14 12.35
CA ASP A 82 -18.17 4.96 11.23
C ASP A 82 -16.78 5.52 11.59
N THR A 83 -16.64 6.25 12.72
CA THR A 83 -15.47 7.11 12.99
C THR A 83 -14.78 6.84 14.34
N ILE A 84 -15.39 6.12 15.28
CA ILE A 84 -14.98 6.15 16.71
C ILE A 84 -14.51 4.78 17.22
N TYR A 85 -13.78 3.99 16.42
CA TYR A 85 -13.51 2.58 16.77
C TYR A 85 -12.10 2.22 17.19
N ASP A 86 -11.26 3.21 17.48
CA ASP A 86 -9.82 2.94 17.53
C ASP A 86 -9.26 2.88 18.95
N GLU A 87 -9.92 3.47 19.97
CA GLU A 87 -9.39 3.53 21.33
C GLU A 87 -10.41 3.28 22.46
N ASP A 88 -10.00 2.49 23.46
CA ASP A 88 -10.85 2.01 24.57
C ASP A 88 -11.49 3.15 25.39
N GLU A 89 -10.74 4.21 25.71
CA GLU A 89 -11.25 5.35 26.49
C GLU A 89 -12.35 6.12 25.73
N VAL A 90 -12.20 6.18 24.41
CA VAL A 90 -13.12 6.86 23.49
C VAL A 90 -14.41 6.03 23.36
N LEU A 91 -14.29 4.70 23.26
CA LEU A 91 -15.41 3.77 23.22
C LEU A 91 -16.21 3.77 24.54
N LEU A 92 -15.53 3.79 25.68
CA LEU A 92 -16.18 3.86 26.99
C LEU A 92 -16.97 5.15 27.14
N ALA A 93 -16.35 6.29 26.81
CA ALA A 93 -17.03 7.58 26.86
C ALA A 93 -18.23 7.63 25.90
N LEU A 94 -18.12 7.01 24.71
CA LEU A 94 -19.24 6.90 23.78
C LEU A 94 -20.39 6.05 24.35
N ALA A 95 -20.08 4.90 24.95
CA ALA A 95 -21.07 4.02 25.58
C ALA A 95 -21.85 4.76 26.68
N GLU A 96 -21.16 5.49 27.55
CA GLU A 96 -21.76 6.32 28.61
C GLU A 96 -22.70 7.38 28.03
N GLN A 97 -22.29 8.07 26.96
CA GLN A 97 -23.10 9.11 26.32
C GLN A 97 -24.35 8.51 25.66
N LEU A 98 -24.20 7.44 24.88
CA LEU A 98 -25.32 6.79 24.20
C LEU A 98 -26.39 6.27 25.19
N GLY A 99 -25.99 5.89 26.41
CA GLY A 99 -26.93 5.53 27.49
C GLY A 99 -27.90 6.65 27.89
N THR A 100 -27.57 7.91 27.59
CA THR A 100 -28.41 9.09 27.88
C THR A 100 -29.18 9.63 26.68
N PHE A 101 -29.01 9.05 25.48
CA PHE A 101 -29.51 9.59 24.22
C PHE A 101 -31.00 9.36 23.94
N THR A 102 -31.74 8.66 24.81
CA THR A 102 -33.17 8.35 24.62
C THR A 102 -34.01 9.58 24.26
N ALA A 103 -33.83 10.70 24.97
CA ALA A 103 -34.55 11.93 24.65
C ALA A 103 -34.04 12.60 23.35
N LEU A 104 -32.73 12.48 23.09
CA LEU A 104 -32.03 13.12 21.97
C LEU A 104 -32.29 12.44 20.62
N VAL A 105 -32.80 11.21 20.61
CA VAL A 105 -33.25 10.50 19.40
C VAL A 105 -34.76 10.57 19.16
N GLY A 106 -35.50 11.29 20.01
CA GLY A 106 -36.96 11.45 19.88
C GLY A 106 -37.78 10.50 20.74
N GLY A 107 -37.21 9.92 21.80
CA GLY A 107 -37.92 9.14 22.80
C GLY A 107 -37.89 7.62 22.59
N PRO A 108 -38.64 6.85 23.43
CA PRO A 108 -38.59 5.39 23.48
C PRO A 108 -38.85 4.68 22.15
N GLU A 109 -39.69 5.26 21.28
CA GLU A 109 -40.02 4.70 19.96
C GLU A 109 -38.79 4.60 19.04
N TYR A 110 -37.77 5.44 19.26
CA TYR A 110 -36.58 5.57 18.42
C TYR A 110 -35.27 5.09 19.09
N VAL A 111 -35.37 4.51 20.29
CA VAL A 111 -34.19 3.95 21.00
C VAL A 111 -33.55 2.81 20.21
N HIS A 112 -34.32 2.13 19.35
CA HIS A 112 -33.80 1.09 18.47
C HIS A 112 -32.66 1.56 17.56
N CYS A 113 -32.58 2.86 17.24
CA CYS A 113 -31.49 3.45 16.45
C CYS A 113 -30.14 3.46 17.20
N LEU A 114 -30.16 3.44 18.53
CA LEU A 114 -28.96 3.41 19.39
C LEU A 114 -28.45 1.97 19.60
N LEU A 115 -29.31 0.97 19.40
CA LEU A 115 -28.99 -0.42 19.72
C LEU A 115 -27.87 -0.99 18.85
N ASP A 116 -27.70 -0.53 17.61
CA ASP A 116 -26.60 -0.96 16.74
C ASP A 116 -25.25 -0.51 17.31
N SER A 117 -25.13 0.77 17.68
CA SER A 117 -23.94 1.34 18.28
C SER A 117 -23.62 0.69 19.64
N VAL A 118 -24.65 0.42 20.45
CA VAL A 118 -24.49 -0.26 21.76
C VAL A 118 -24.11 -1.74 21.59
N ARG A 119 -24.72 -2.47 20.65
CA ARG A 119 -24.39 -3.88 20.39
C ARG A 119 -22.98 -4.04 19.85
N LEU A 120 -22.51 -3.09 19.04
CA LEU A 120 -21.14 -3.07 18.56
C LEU A 120 -20.15 -2.88 19.72
N LEU A 121 -20.41 -1.93 20.63
CA LEU A 121 -19.63 -1.74 21.86
C LEU A 121 -19.66 -2.97 22.77
N ALA A 122 -20.74 -3.74 22.75
CA ALA A 122 -20.85 -4.97 23.52
C ALA A 122 -19.85 -6.05 23.06
N VAL A 123 -19.46 -6.07 21.78
CA VAL A 123 -18.43 -6.99 21.27
C VAL A 123 -17.06 -6.68 21.88
N GLU A 124 -16.70 -5.40 21.97
CA GLU A 124 -15.47 -4.96 22.66
C GLU A 124 -15.50 -5.35 24.15
N ALA A 125 -16.65 -5.11 24.80
CA ALA A 125 -16.84 -5.50 26.18
C ALA A 125 -16.72 -7.03 26.37
N CYS A 126 -17.19 -7.83 25.40
CA CYS A 126 -17.04 -9.29 25.44
C CYS A 126 -15.56 -9.71 25.46
N VAL A 127 -14.66 -9.05 24.73
CA VAL A 127 -13.22 -9.33 24.78
C VAL A 127 -12.68 -9.12 26.20
N ASN A 128 -12.97 -7.96 26.78
CA ASN A 128 -12.51 -7.59 28.12
C ASN A 128 -13.09 -8.49 29.21
N ILE A 129 -14.39 -8.81 29.14
CA ILE A 129 -15.05 -9.71 30.08
C ILE A 129 -14.47 -11.12 29.97
N ALA A 130 -14.22 -11.61 28.76
CA ALA A 130 -13.65 -12.94 28.55
C ALA A 130 -12.26 -13.09 29.17
N GLN A 131 -11.44 -12.03 29.18
CA GLN A 131 -10.12 -12.04 29.82
C GLN A 131 -10.18 -12.08 31.36
N LEU A 132 -11.30 -11.64 31.96
CA LEU A 132 -11.47 -11.59 33.41
C LEU A 132 -12.15 -12.83 33.99
N LEU A 133 -12.84 -13.60 33.15
CA LEU A 133 -13.58 -14.78 33.57
C LEU A 133 -12.72 -16.06 33.50
N PRO A 134 -12.96 -17.03 34.41
CA PRO A 134 -12.44 -18.39 34.25
C PRO A 134 -12.95 -19.02 32.95
N GLN A 135 -12.12 -19.86 32.33
CA GLN A 135 -12.42 -20.46 31.03
C GLN A 135 -13.70 -21.31 31.01
N GLU A 136 -14.06 -21.92 32.14
CA GLU A 136 -15.28 -22.70 32.32
C GLU A 136 -16.58 -21.87 32.26
N ASP A 137 -16.50 -20.58 32.60
CA ASP A 137 -17.65 -19.67 32.61
C ASP A 137 -17.91 -19.04 31.24
N LEU A 138 -16.89 -18.97 30.37
CA LEU A 138 -16.99 -18.30 29.07
C LEU A 138 -18.08 -18.88 28.17
N GLU A 139 -18.18 -20.21 28.16
CA GLU A 139 -19.18 -20.94 27.36
C GLU A 139 -20.62 -20.57 27.74
N THR A 140 -20.84 -20.30 29.02
CA THR A 140 -22.18 -20.03 29.56
C THR A 140 -22.51 -18.54 29.55
N LEU A 141 -21.51 -17.67 29.82
CA LEU A 141 -21.71 -16.24 30.06
C LEU A 141 -21.38 -15.34 28.86
N VAL A 142 -20.37 -15.71 28.04
CA VAL A 142 -19.88 -14.86 26.94
C VAL A 142 -20.33 -15.38 25.58
N MET A 143 -20.20 -16.69 25.36
CA MET A 143 -20.45 -17.29 24.04
C MET A 143 -21.87 -17.10 23.49
N PRO A 144 -22.96 -17.13 24.29
CA PRO A 144 -24.30 -16.87 23.75
C PRO A 144 -24.42 -15.48 23.11
N THR A 145 -23.85 -14.46 23.75
CA THR A 145 -23.84 -13.07 23.25
C THR A 145 -22.96 -12.96 22.00
N LEU A 146 -21.78 -13.60 22.01
CA LEU A 146 -20.87 -13.55 20.88
C LEU A 146 -21.44 -14.25 19.64
N ARG A 147 -22.08 -15.42 19.81
CA ARG A 147 -22.78 -16.11 18.71
C ARG A 147 -23.88 -15.25 18.12
N GLN A 148 -24.67 -14.58 18.97
CA GLN A 148 -25.71 -13.66 18.51
C GLN A 148 -25.12 -12.46 17.76
N ALA A 149 -23.99 -11.92 18.21
CA ALA A 149 -23.32 -10.80 17.55
C ALA A 149 -22.73 -11.20 16.17
N ALA A 150 -22.20 -12.41 16.05
CA ALA A 150 -21.66 -12.93 14.78
C ALA A 150 -22.75 -13.12 13.72
N GLU A 151 -23.99 -13.40 14.13
CA GLU A 151 -25.15 -13.58 13.26
C GLU A 151 -26.12 -12.37 13.30
N ASP A 152 -25.66 -11.23 13.79
CA ASP A 152 -26.50 -10.06 14.00
C ASP A 152 -27.10 -9.56 12.68
N LYS A 153 -28.31 -9.01 12.71
CA LYS A 153 -28.92 -8.39 11.53
C LYS A 153 -28.11 -7.19 11.00
N SER A 154 -27.47 -6.46 11.90
CA SER A 154 -26.63 -5.30 11.54
C SER A 154 -25.26 -5.77 11.09
N TRP A 155 -24.90 -5.48 9.84
CA TRP A 155 -23.59 -5.83 9.29
C TRP A 155 -22.44 -5.18 10.07
N ARG A 156 -22.69 -4.04 10.72
CA ARG A 156 -21.69 -3.35 11.56
C ARG A 156 -21.33 -4.14 12.81
N VAL A 157 -22.31 -4.78 13.45
CA VAL A 157 -22.04 -5.66 14.60
C VAL A 157 -21.24 -6.87 14.16
N ARG A 158 -21.62 -7.50 13.03
CA ARG A 158 -20.87 -8.62 12.45
C ARG A 158 -19.45 -8.21 12.01
N TYR A 159 -19.30 -7.02 11.44
CA TYR A 159 -18.01 -6.41 11.12
C TYR A 159 -17.13 -6.28 12.36
N MET A 160 -17.67 -5.77 13.47
CA MET A 160 -16.92 -5.64 14.72
C MET A 160 -16.46 -7.00 15.27
N VAL A 161 -17.29 -8.04 15.15
CA VAL A 161 -16.87 -9.40 15.48
C VAL A 161 -15.70 -9.84 14.58
N ALA A 162 -15.77 -9.60 13.26
CA ALA A 162 -14.69 -9.92 12.34
C ALA A 162 -13.41 -9.10 12.59
N ASP A 163 -13.53 -7.83 12.95
CA ASP A 163 -12.40 -6.95 13.24
C ASP A 163 -11.70 -7.30 14.56
N LYS A 164 -12.46 -7.70 15.58
CA LYS A 164 -11.93 -8.13 16.89
C LYS A 164 -11.71 -9.64 17.01
N PHE A 165 -11.72 -10.35 15.87
CA PHE A 165 -11.79 -11.81 15.87
C PHE A 165 -10.57 -12.49 16.52
N THR A 166 -9.38 -11.92 16.35
CA THR A 166 -8.13 -12.48 16.88
C THR A 166 -7.94 -12.16 18.36
N GLU A 167 -8.44 -11.02 18.82
CA GLU A 167 -8.55 -10.66 20.23
C GLU A 167 -9.54 -11.58 20.96
N LEU A 168 -10.71 -11.82 20.35
CA LEU A 168 -11.70 -12.78 20.84
C LEU A 168 -11.10 -14.19 20.93
N GLN A 169 -10.39 -14.65 19.89
CA GLN A 169 -9.70 -15.95 19.88
C GLN A 169 -8.74 -16.13 21.05
N LYS A 170 -7.92 -15.10 21.33
CA LYS A 170 -6.98 -15.11 22.45
C LYS A 170 -7.71 -15.14 23.79
N ALA A 171 -8.82 -14.43 23.92
CA ALA A 171 -9.59 -14.35 25.16
C ALA A 171 -10.38 -15.62 25.48
N VAL A 172 -10.98 -16.27 24.48
CA VAL A 172 -11.80 -17.49 24.70
C VAL A 172 -10.99 -18.78 24.76
N GLY A 173 -9.77 -18.76 24.23
CA GLY A 173 -8.85 -19.90 24.26
C GLY A 173 -9.14 -20.97 23.20
N PRO A 174 -8.27 -22.01 23.14
CA PRO A 174 -8.16 -22.89 21.98
C PRO A 174 -9.35 -23.85 21.77
N GLU A 175 -9.97 -24.33 22.85
CA GLU A 175 -11.09 -25.28 22.74
C GLU A 175 -12.33 -24.61 22.14
N ILE A 176 -12.77 -23.49 22.73
CA ILE A 176 -13.89 -22.67 22.22
C ILE A 176 -13.57 -22.16 20.81
N THR A 177 -12.32 -21.79 20.55
CA THR A 177 -11.90 -21.38 19.20
C THR A 177 -12.22 -22.46 18.17
N LYS A 178 -11.91 -23.71 18.48
CA LYS A 178 -12.11 -24.83 17.57
C LYS A 178 -13.60 -25.17 17.39
N THR A 179 -14.39 -25.16 18.45
CA THR A 179 -15.80 -25.57 18.42
C THR A 179 -16.71 -24.48 17.86
N ASP A 180 -16.43 -23.22 18.17
CA ASP A 180 -17.36 -22.11 17.93
C ASP A 180 -16.80 -21.03 17.02
N LEU A 181 -15.55 -20.61 17.21
CA LEU A 181 -14.99 -19.55 16.38
C LEU A 181 -14.67 -20.03 14.97
N VAL A 182 -14.25 -21.28 14.75
CA VAL A 182 -14.02 -21.79 13.39
C VAL A 182 -15.30 -21.71 12.53
N PRO A 183 -16.46 -22.24 12.95
CA PRO A 183 -17.72 -22.07 12.22
C PRO A 183 -18.13 -20.60 12.05
N ALA A 184 -18.01 -19.78 13.10
CA ALA A 184 -18.34 -18.36 13.03
C ALA A 184 -17.46 -17.62 12.01
N PHE A 185 -16.17 -17.93 11.96
CA PHE A 185 -15.24 -17.34 11.00
C PHE A 185 -15.57 -17.72 9.56
N GLN A 186 -15.98 -18.98 9.33
CA GLN A 186 -16.47 -19.42 8.01
C GLN A 186 -17.70 -18.62 7.57
N ASN A 187 -18.64 -18.35 8.49
CA ASN A 187 -19.81 -17.55 8.20
C ASN A 187 -19.44 -16.09 7.86
N LEU A 188 -18.50 -15.48 8.60
CA LEU A 188 -18.03 -14.11 8.34
C LEU A 188 -17.27 -13.99 7.02
N MET A 189 -16.45 -14.99 6.66
CA MET A 189 -15.82 -15.07 5.33
C MET A 189 -16.83 -15.22 4.19
N LYS A 190 -18.06 -15.68 4.48
CA LYS A 190 -19.16 -15.87 3.53
C LYS A 190 -20.31 -14.87 3.72
N ASP A 191 -20.05 -13.79 4.46
CA ASP A 191 -21.07 -12.80 4.78
C ASP A 191 -21.65 -12.18 3.50
N CYS A 192 -22.91 -11.76 3.53
CA CYS A 192 -23.52 -11.08 2.39
C CYS A 192 -22.91 -9.68 2.16
N GLU A 193 -22.41 -9.04 3.21
CA GLU A 193 -21.81 -7.71 3.15
C GLU A 193 -20.30 -7.79 2.87
N ALA A 194 -19.82 -6.98 1.91
CA ALA A 194 -18.44 -7.07 1.46
C ALA A 194 -17.44 -6.55 2.52
N GLU A 195 -17.81 -5.53 3.29
CA GLU A 195 -16.97 -4.99 4.37
C GLU A 195 -16.69 -6.04 5.46
N VAL A 196 -17.67 -6.87 5.80
CA VAL A 196 -17.50 -7.96 6.77
C VAL A 196 -16.55 -9.02 6.20
N ARG A 197 -16.72 -9.41 4.93
CA ARG A 197 -15.81 -10.35 4.26
C ARG A 197 -14.39 -9.82 4.15
N ALA A 198 -14.22 -8.52 3.90
CA ALA A 198 -12.90 -7.88 3.83
C ALA A 198 -12.19 -7.89 5.19
N ALA A 199 -12.89 -7.52 6.27
CA ALA A 199 -12.35 -7.60 7.64
C ALA A 199 -11.95 -9.03 8.01
N ALA A 200 -12.84 -10.01 7.76
CA ALA A 200 -12.54 -11.42 8.00
C ALA A 200 -11.34 -11.91 7.18
N SER A 201 -11.25 -11.54 5.90
CA SER A 201 -10.15 -11.89 5.01
C SER A 201 -8.80 -11.39 5.53
N HIS A 202 -8.76 -10.19 6.10
CA HIS A 202 -7.53 -9.60 6.65
C HIS A 202 -7.04 -10.34 7.92
N LYS A 203 -7.95 -10.95 8.68
CA LYS A 203 -7.63 -11.72 9.89
C LYS A 203 -7.22 -13.18 9.65
N VAL A 204 -7.35 -13.69 8.41
CA VAL A 204 -7.09 -15.10 8.06
C VAL A 204 -5.71 -15.56 8.55
N LYS A 205 -4.65 -14.77 8.33
CA LYS A 205 -3.29 -15.15 8.73
C LYS A 205 -3.17 -15.32 10.24
N GLU A 206 -3.50 -14.27 11.00
CA GLU A 206 -3.33 -14.26 12.46
C GLU A 206 -4.25 -15.29 13.13
N PHE A 207 -5.48 -15.45 12.63
CA PHE A 207 -6.40 -16.48 13.14
C PHE A 207 -5.82 -17.89 12.98
N CYS A 208 -5.31 -18.22 11.79
CA CYS A 208 -4.71 -19.52 11.50
C CYS A 208 -3.44 -19.79 12.32
N GLU A 209 -2.63 -18.76 12.56
CA GLU A 209 -1.39 -18.85 13.33
C GLU A 209 -1.65 -19.19 14.82
N ASN A 210 -2.77 -18.70 15.36
CA ASN A 210 -3.16 -18.88 16.77
C ASN A 210 -4.01 -20.13 17.04
N LEU A 211 -4.32 -20.96 16.03
CA LEU A 211 -4.97 -22.26 16.25
C LEU A 211 -4.05 -23.22 17.02
N SER A 212 -4.63 -24.14 17.81
CA SER A 212 -3.86 -25.14 18.57
C SER A 212 -3.12 -26.09 17.63
N ALA A 213 -1.86 -26.40 17.94
CA ALA A 213 -0.97 -27.12 17.03
C ALA A 213 -1.48 -28.53 16.62
N ASP A 214 -2.27 -29.18 17.48
CA ASP A 214 -2.86 -30.50 17.25
C ASP A 214 -3.95 -30.49 16.16
N CYS A 215 -4.63 -29.36 15.94
CA CYS A 215 -5.73 -29.26 14.96
C CYS A 215 -5.49 -28.23 13.85
N ARG A 216 -4.48 -27.37 14.00
CA ARG A 216 -4.18 -26.22 13.11
C ARG A 216 -4.21 -26.59 11.63
N GLU A 217 -3.35 -27.52 11.20
CA GLU A 217 -3.24 -27.89 9.78
C GLU A 217 -4.57 -28.45 9.25
N ASN A 218 -5.20 -29.36 9.99
CA ASN A 218 -6.45 -30.00 9.58
C ASN A 218 -7.59 -28.97 9.44
N VAL A 219 -7.74 -28.05 10.40
CA VAL A 219 -8.74 -26.98 10.35
C VAL A 219 -8.50 -26.05 9.17
N ILE A 220 -7.25 -25.61 8.97
CA ILE A 220 -6.92 -24.73 7.84
C ILE A 220 -7.28 -25.41 6.52
N MET A 221 -6.88 -26.66 6.34
CA MET A 221 -7.08 -27.39 5.09
C MET A 221 -8.55 -27.74 4.79
N THR A 222 -9.31 -28.13 5.82
CA THR A 222 -10.68 -28.64 5.64
C THR A 222 -11.76 -27.56 5.78
N GLN A 223 -11.54 -26.54 6.61
CA GLN A 223 -12.56 -25.53 6.96
C GLN A 223 -12.24 -24.16 6.34
N ILE A 224 -11.00 -23.70 6.42
CA ILE A 224 -10.62 -22.34 6.04
C ILE A 224 -10.28 -22.23 4.55
N LEU A 225 -9.46 -23.15 4.03
CA LEU A 225 -8.99 -23.15 2.65
C LEU A 225 -10.13 -23.15 1.61
N PRO A 226 -11.24 -23.90 1.78
CA PRO A 226 -12.38 -23.78 0.87
C PRO A 226 -12.96 -22.36 0.80
N CYS A 227 -13.03 -21.65 1.94
CA CYS A 227 -13.51 -20.27 2.00
C CYS A 227 -12.53 -19.31 1.31
N ILE A 228 -11.22 -19.50 1.51
CA ILE A 228 -10.18 -18.72 0.81
C ILE A 228 -10.32 -18.88 -0.71
N LYS A 229 -10.60 -20.09 -1.22
CA LYS A 229 -10.80 -20.32 -2.66
C LYS A 229 -11.97 -19.51 -3.22
N GLU A 230 -13.06 -19.38 -2.46
CA GLU A 230 -14.20 -18.53 -2.83
C GLU A 230 -13.81 -17.04 -2.81
N LEU A 231 -13.12 -16.59 -1.75
CA LEU A 231 -12.70 -15.19 -1.56
C LEU A 231 -11.70 -14.71 -2.62
N VAL A 232 -10.84 -15.58 -3.15
CA VAL A 232 -9.94 -15.25 -4.27
C VAL A 232 -10.73 -14.81 -5.52
N SER A 233 -11.93 -15.34 -5.70
CA SER A 233 -12.82 -15.03 -6.83
C SER A 233 -13.97 -14.10 -6.43
N ASP A 234 -13.86 -13.38 -5.31
CA ASP A 234 -14.92 -12.48 -4.84
C ASP A 234 -15.20 -11.38 -5.87
N ALA A 235 -16.48 -11.03 -6.01
CA ALA A 235 -16.91 -9.96 -6.90
C ALA A 235 -16.41 -8.58 -6.44
N ASN A 236 -16.19 -8.40 -5.13
CA ASN A 236 -15.70 -7.16 -4.55
C ASN A 236 -14.17 -7.11 -4.54
N GLN A 237 -13.61 -6.09 -5.17
CA GLN A 237 -12.16 -5.90 -5.29
C GLN A 237 -11.47 -5.64 -3.94
N HIS A 238 -12.14 -5.00 -2.98
CA HIS A 238 -11.60 -4.75 -1.65
C HIS A 238 -11.41 -6.04 -0.85
N VAL A 239 -12.36 -6.99 -0.97
CA VAL A 239 -12.25 -8.32 -0.34
C VAL A 239 -11.03 -9.07 -0.90
N LYS A 240 -10.90 -9.11 -2.23
CA LYS A 240 -9.73 -9.74 -2.88
C LYS A 240 -8.41 -9.07 -2.47
N SER A 241 -8.39 -7.75 -2.39
CA SER A 241 -7.22 -6.95 -1.99
C SER A 241 -6.81 -7.26 -0.55
N ALA A 242 -7.78 -7.29 0.37
CA ALA A 242 -7.57 -7.64 1.77
C ALA A 242 -6.98 -9.04 1.92
N LEU A 243 -7.54 -10.04 1.22
CA LEU A 243 -7.00 -11.40 1.24
C LEU A 243 -5.59 -11.47 0.66
N ALA A 244 -5.34 -10.83 -0.49
CA ALA A 244 -4.04 -10.81 -1.15
C ALA A 244 -2.91 -10.27 -0.25
N SER A 245 -3.23 -9.34 0.65
CA SER A 245 -2.24 -8.78 1.58
C SER A 245 -1.73 -9.76 2.65
N VAL A 246 -2.47 -10.85 2.92
CA VAL A 246 -2.17 -11.77 4.03
C VAL A 246 -2.07 -13.25 3.65
N ILE A 247 -2.60 -13.67 2.49
CA ILE A 247 -2.73 -15.08 2.09
C ILE A 247 -1.40 -15.87 2.15
N MET A 248 -0.29 -15.24 1.77
CA MET A 248 1.02 -15.91 1.79
C MET A 248 1.64 -16.07 3.17
N GLY A 249 1.08 -15.39 4.18
CA GLY A 249 1.41 -15.65 5.58
C GLY A 249 1.01 -17.04 6.05
N LEU A 250 0.17 -17.77 5.30
CA LEU A 250 -0.18 -19.16 5.60
C LEU A 250 0.90 -20.17 5.19
N SER A 251 1.85 -19.75 4.35
CA SER A 251 2.85 -20.66 3.79
C SER A 251 3.78 -21.29 4.84
N PRO A 252 4.33 -20.53 5.82
CA PRO A 252 5.11 -21.10 6.91
C PRO A 252 4.30 -22.05 7.81
N ILE A 253 2.97 -21.89 7.87
CA ILE A 253 2.06 -22.67 8.72
C ILE A 253 1.76 -24.03 8.09
N LEU A 254 1.45 -24.04 6.80
CA LEU A 254 1.08 -25.26 6.06
C LEU A 254 2.28 -26.07 5.57
N GLY A 255 3.47 -25.47 5.58
CA GLY A 255 4.68 -26.09 5.07
C GLY A 255 4.73 -26.15 3.54
N LYS A 256 5.79 -26.74 3.03
CA LYS A 256 6.16 -26.66 1.60
C LYS A 256 5.17 -27.35 0.67
N ASP A 257 4.80 -28.60 0.96
CA ASP A 257 4.01 -29.41 0.03
C ASP A 257 2.59 -28.84 -0.13
N ASN A 258 1.91 -28.56 0.99
CA ASN A 258 0.59 -27.92 0.99
C ASN A 258 0.61 -26.51 0.37
N THR A 259 1.68 -25.73 0.60
CA THR A 259 1.83 -24.42 -0.05
C THR A 259 1.85 -24.58 -1.57
N ILE A 260 2.65 -25.50 -2.09
CA ILE A 260 2.80 -25.71 -3.54
C ILE A 260 1.51 -26.25 -4.14
N GLU A 261 0.87 -27.22 -3.49
CA GLU A 261 -0.33 -27.87 -4.03
C GLU A 261 -1.57 -26.97 -3.97
N HIS A 262 -1.71 -26.18 -2.89
CA HIS A 262 -2.97 -25.50 -2.60
C HIS A 262 -2.90 -23.98 -2.56
N LEU A 263 -1.84 -23.37 -2.02
CA LEU A 263 -1.73 -21.91 -1.94
C LEU A 263 -1.18 -21.29 -3.23
N LEU A 264 -0.20 -21.93 -3.88
CA LEU A 264 0.41 -21.41 -5.10
C LEU A 264 -0.61 -21.20 -6.23
N PRO A 265 -1.57 -22.11 -6.51
CA PRO A 265 -2.60 -21.83 -7.51
C PRO A 265 -3.44 -20.59 -7.21
N LEU A 266 -3.74 -20.33 -5.93
CA LEU A 266 -4.50 -19.17 -5.48
C LEU A 266 -3.70 -17.88 -5.61
N PHE A 267 -2.42 -17.95 -5.22
CA PHE A 267 -1.47 -16.86 -5.40
C PHE A 267 -1.34 -16.45 -6.86
N LEU A 268 -1.18 -17.43 -7.77
CA LEU A 268 -1.07 -17.19 -9.21
C LEU A 268 -2.37 -16.62 -9.80
N ALA A 269 -3.53 -17.03 -9.28
CA ALA A 269 -4.80 -16.45 -9.69
C ALA A 269 -4.90 -14.96 -9.30
N GLN A 270 -4.54 -14.62 -8.06
CA GLN A 270 -4.55 -13.22 -7.60
C GLN A 270 -3.46 -12.36 -8.26
N LEU A 271 -2.31 -12.95 -8.62
CA LEU A 271 -1.24 -12.26 -9.36
C LEU A 271 -1.70 -11.81 -10.76
N LYS A 272 -2.71 -12.48 -11.32
CA LYS A 272 -3.34 -12.18 -12.62
C LYS A 272 -4.69 -11.49 -12.48
N ASP A 273 -5.01 -10.96 -11.30
CA ASP A 273 -6.29 -10.29 -11.07
C ASP A 273 -6.41 -8.99 -11.88
N GLU A 274 -7.62 -8.68 -12.35
CA GLU A 274 -7.87 -7.43 -13.06
C GLU A 274 -7.61 -6.18 -12.19
N CYS A 275 -7.79 -6.31 -10.87
CA CYS A 275 -7.56 -5.23 -9.91
C CYS A 275 -6.06 -5.01 -9.68
N PRO A 276 -5.52 -3.80 -9.97
CA PRO A 276 -4.11 -3.48 -9.72
C PRO A 276 -3.71 -3.59 -8.25
N GLU A 277 -4.62 -3.27 -7.32
CA GLU A 277 -4.34 -3.30 -5.88
C GLU A 277 -4.12 -4.73 -5.37
N VAL A 278 -4.92 -5.69 -5.85
CA VAL A 278 -4.75 -7.12 -5.57
C VAL A 278 -3.36 -7.57 -6.02
N ARG A 279 -2.98 -7.25 -7.26
CA ARG A 279 -1.67 -7.62 -7.82
C ARG A 279 -0.52 -6.98 -7.05
N LEU A 280 -0.64 -5.71 -6.66
CA LEU A 280 0.34 -5.02 -5.82
C LEU A 280 0.55 -5.74 -4.48
N ASN A 281 -0.53 -6.07 -3.78
CA ASN A 281 -0.45 -6.76 -2.48
C ASN A 281 0.20 -8.14 -2.59
N ILE A 282 -0.05 -8.86 -3.68
CA ILE A 282 0.62 -10.13 -3.98
C ILE A 282 2.12 -9.94 -4.25
N ILE A 283 2.50 -8.92 -5.04
CA ILE A 283 3.91 -8.61 -5.34
C ILE A 283 4.68 -8.27 -4.07
N SER A 284 4.10 -7.45 -3.19
CA SER A 284 4.72 -7.04 -1.93
C SER A 284 5.00 -8.20 -0.96
N ASN A 285 4.35 -9.35 -1.17
CA ASN A 285 4.52 -10.56 -0.34
C ASN A 285 5.24 -11.71 -1.07
N LEU A 286 5.91 -11.43 -2.21
CA LEU A 286 6.63 -12.45 -2.98
C LEU A 286 7.80 -13.09 -2.20
N ASP A 287 8.39 -12.36 -1.26
CA ASP A 287 9.50 -12.85 -0.42
C ASP A 287 9.13 -14.12 0.35
N CYS A 288 7.95 -14.12 0.99
CA CYS A 288 7.45 -15.25 1.77
C CYS A 288 7.29 -16.52 0.91
N VAL A 289 6.87 -16.34 -0.34
CA VAL A 289 6.66 -17.44 -1.29
C VAL A 289 7.99 -18.04 -1.72
N ASN A 290 8.97 -17.16 -1.97
CA ASN A 290 10.26 -17.57 -2.49
C ASN A 290 11.06 -18.42 -1.49
N GLU A 291 10.93 -18.17 -0.19
CA GLU A 291 11.55 -19.01 0.86
C GLU A 291 11.05 -20.46 0.83
N VAL A 292 9.77 -20.68 0.51
CA VAL A 292 9.13 -21.99 0.63
C VAL A 292 9.23 -22.83 -0.65
N ILE A 293 9.02 -22.20 -1.81
CA ILE A 293 8.94 -22.93 -3.09
C ILE A 293 10.33 -23.17 -3.68
N GLY A 294 11.25 -22.22 -3.50
CA GLY A 294 12.58 -22.21 -4.09
C GLY A 294 12.61 -21.81 -5.58
N ILE A 295 13.81 -21.49 -6.05
CA ILE A 295 14.09 -20.77 -7.31
C ILE A 295 13.53 -21.48 -8.57
N ARG A 296 13.55 -22.81 -8.63
CA ARG A 296 13.18 -23.56 -9.85
C ARG A 296 11.71 -23.40 -10.24
N GLN A 297 10.81 -23.59 -9.28
CA GLN A 297 9.36 -23.45 -9.53
C GLN A 297 8.97 -21.97 -9.71
N LEU A 298 9.70 -21.04 -9.07
CA LEU A 298 9.56 -19.61 -9.29
C LEU A 298 9.78 -19.25 -10.77
N SER A 299 10.83 -19.80 -11.40
CA SER A 299 11.11 -19.54 -12.82
C SER A 299 10.04 -20.09 -13.78
N GLN A 300 9.36 -21.20 -13.45
CA GLN A 300 8.38 -21.83 -14.34
C GLN A 300 6.99 -21.22 -14.22
N SER A 301 6.54 -20.92 -12.99
CA SER A 301 5.17 -20.48 -12.74
C SER A 301 5.01 -18.97 -12.58
N LEU A 302 6.01 -18.29 -11.99
CA LEU A 302 5.92 -16.87 -11.66
C LEU A 302 6.53 -15.97 -12.73
N LEU A 303 7.54 -16.43 -13.47
CA LEU A 303 8.18 -15.61 -14.51
C LEU A 303 7.17 -15.06 -15.52
N PRO A 304 6.26 -15.85 -16.12
CA PRO A 304 5.33 -15.31 -17.11
C PRO A 304 4.46 -14.19 -16.52
N ALA A 305 4.03 -14.34 -15.27
CA ALA A 305 3.24 -13.32 -14.59
C ALA A 305 4.06 -12.08 -14.24
N ILE A 306 5.32 -12.23 -13.81
CA ILE A 306 6.23 -11.08 -13.56
C ILE A 306 6.48 -10.29 -14.85
N VAL A 307 6.67 -10.96 -15.98
CA VAL A 307 6.85 -10.32 -17.29
C VAL A 307 5.59 -9.54 -17.67
N GLU A 308 4.41 -10.11 -17.47
CA GLU A 308 3.12 -9.43 -17.71
C GLU A 308 2.95 -8.20 -16.80
N LEU A 309 3.32 -8.30 -15.52
CA LEU A 309 3.24 -7.19 -14.55
C LEU A 309 4.28 -6.10 -14.83
N ALA A 310 5.43 -6.45 -15.39
CA ALA A 310 6.47 -5.50 -15.80
C ALA A 310 5.98 -4.52 -16.88
N GLU A 311 4.97 -4.92 -17.66
CA GLU A 311 4.36 -4.14 -18.74
C GLU A 311 2.95 -3.64 -18.38
N ASP A 312 2.56 -3.72 -17.10
CA ASP A 312 1.21 -3.39 -16.67
C ASP A 312 0.80 -1.96 -17.03
N ALA A 313 -0.48 -1.75 -17.37
CA ALA A 313 -1.01 -0.42 -17.70
C ALA A 313 -0.84 0.59 -16.54
N LYS A 314 -0.94 0.15 -15.28
CA LYS A 314 -0.80 1.01 -14.10
C LYS A 314 0.68 1.07 -13.69
N TRP A 315 1.25 2.27 -13.77
CA TRP A 315 2.65 2.48 -13.45
C TRP A 315 3.04 2.05 -12.02
N ARG A 316 2.14 2.15 -11.03
CA ARG A 316 2.43 1.68 -9.67
C ARG A 316 2.72 0.17 -9.61
N VAL A 317 2.04 -0.64 -10.42
CA VAL A 317 2.33 -2.08 -10.55
C VAL A 317 3.71 -2.29 -11.14
N ARG A 318 4.04 -1.58 -12.23
CA ARG A 318 5.39 -1.62 -12.82
C ARG A 318 6.48 -1.19 -11.82
N LEU A 319 6.22 -0.16 -11.03
CA LEU A 319 7.15 0.32 -9.99
C LEU A 319 7.44 -0.78 -8.96
N ALA A 320 6.41 -1.47 -8.46
CA ALA A 320 6.60 -2.56 -7.49
C ALA A 320 7.47 -3.69 -8.07
N ILE A 321 7.29 -4.04 -9.35
CA ILE A 321 8.15 -5.03 -10.04
C ILE A 321 9.59 -4.53 -10.18
N ILE A 322 9.79 -3.25 -10.50
CA ILE A 322 11.12 -2.63 -10.59
C ILE A 322 11.84 -2.70 -9.24
N GLU A 323 11.15 -2.44 -8.14
CA GLU A 323 11.73 -2.52 -6.80
C GLU A 323 12.13 -3.95 -6.42
N TYR A 324 11.35 -4.94 -6.87
CA TYR A 324 11.58 -6.36 -6.62
C TYR A 324 12.65 -7.00 -7.54
N MET A 325 12.91 -6.41 -8.72
CA MET A 325 13.82 -6.95 -9.73
C MET A 325 15.24 -7.31 -9.24
N PRO A 326 15.93 -6.53 -8.38
CA PRO A 326 17.27 -6.88 -7.92
C PRO A 326 17.30 -8.16 -7.10
N LEU A 327 16.23 -8.44 -6.35
CA LEU A 327 16.12 -9.67 -5.58
C LEU A 327 16.01 -10.87 -6.54
N LEU A 328 15.05 -10.81 -7.46
CA LEU A 328 14.84 -11.81 -8.52
C LEU A 328 16.12 -12.10 -9.30
N ALA A 329 16.82 -11.05 -9.73
CA ALA A 329 18.01 -11.15 -10.55
C ALA A 329 19.08 -12.03 -9.90
N GLY A 330 19.39 -11.82 -8.61
CA GLY A 330 20.41 -12.66 -7.96
C GLY A 330 19.92 -14.01 -7.45
N GLN A 331 18.62 -14.27 -7.45
CA GLN A 331 18.09 -15.61 -7.17
C GLN A 331 18.11 -16.48 -8.44
N LEU A 332 17.73 -15.89 -9.58
CA LEU A 332 17.70 -16.58 -10.87
C LEU A 332 19.09 -16.70 -11.51
N GLY A 333 20.00 -15.80 -11.14
CA GLY A 333 21.36 -15.76 -11.67
C GLY A 333 21.48 -14.92 -12.94
N VAL A 334 22.73 -14.59 -13.27
CA VAL A 334 23.06 -13.63 -14.35
C VAL A 334 22.68 -14.14 -15.75
N GLU A 335 22.91 -15.43 -16.04
CA GLU A 335 22.60 -16.02 -17.35
C GLU A 335 21.10 -15.93 -17.68
N PHE A 336 20.27 -16.26 -16.68
CA PHE A 336 18.83 -16.19 -16.83
C PHE A 336 18.34 -14.75 -16.96
N PHE A 337 18.90 -13.84 -16.15
CA PHE A 337 18.57 -12.42 -16.23
C PHE A 337 18.86 -11.87 -17.64
N ASP A 338 20.03 -12.18 -18.20
CA ASP A 338 20.44 -11.71 -19.51
C ASP A 338 19.53 -12.24 -20.63
N GLU A 339 19.07 -13.49 -20.51
CA GLU A 339 18.19 -14.10 -21.52
C GLU A 339 16.73 -13.61 -21.45
N LYS A 340 16.18 -13.42 -20.24
CA LYS A 340 14.72 -13.23 -20.05
C LYS A 340 14.31 -11.87 -19.49
N LEU A 341 15.14 -11.21 -18.68
CA LEU A 341 14.74 -10.03 -17.89
C LEU A 341 15.44 -8.74 -18.33
N ASN A 342 16.59 -8.83 -18.99
CA ASN A 342 17.36 -7.68 -19.44
C ASN A 342 16.56 -6.80 -20.41
N SER A 343 15.79 -7.37 -21.33
CA SER A 343 14.94 -6.61 -22.25
C SER A 343 13.92 -5.73 -21.53
N LEU A 344 13.30 -6.25 -20.48
CA LEU A 344 12.33 -5.51 -19.66
C LEU A 344 12.99 -4.34 -18.93
N CYS A 345 14.15 -4.58 -18.32
CA CYS A 345 14.90 -3.53 -17.62
C CYS A 345 15.26 -2.36 -18.55
N MET A 346 15.60 -2.66 -19.80
CA MET A 346 15.89 -1.64 -20.81
C MET A 346 14.61 -0.93 -21.29
N ALA A 347 13.48 -1.63 -21.37
CA ALA A 347 12.21 -1.04 -21.75
C ALA A 347 11.73 0.01 -20.72
N TRP A 348 11.96 -0.22 -19.42
CA TRP A 348 11.58 0.75 -18.38
C TRP A 348 12.36 2.07 -18.43
N LEU A 349 13.58 2.08 -18.98
CA LEU A 349 14.37 3.30 -19.14
C LEU A 349 13.76 4.27 -20.18
N VAL A 350 12.91 3.76 -21.05
CA VAL A 350 12.16 4.54 -22.06
C VAL A 350 10.65 4.57 -21.77
N ASP A 351 10.25 4.24 -20.53
CA ASP A 351 8.84 4.29 -20.11
C ASP A 351 8.28 5.72 -20.23
N HIS A 352 7.00 5.84 -20.54
CA HIS A 352 6.33 7.14 -20.65
C HIS A 352 6.28 7.91 -19.32
N VAL A 353 6.24 7.21 -18.19
CA VAL A 353 6.17 7.78 -16.84
C VAL A 353 7.57 8.04 -16.29
N TYR A 354 7.86 9.29 -15.91
CA TYR A 354 9.18 9.67 -15.37
C TYR A 354 9.59 8.88 -14.13
N ALA A 355 8.67 8.69 -13.17
CA ALA A 355 8.94 7.93 -11.95
C ALA A 355 9.40 6.49 -12.23
N ILE A 356 8.91 5.88 -13.33
CA ILE A 356 9.37 4.56 -13.78
C ILE A 356 10.79 4.63 -14.33
N ARG A 357 11.09 5.61 -15.17
CA ARG A 357 12.46 5.79 -15.70
C ARG A 357 13.47 6.06 -14.59
N GLU A 358 13.10 6.85 -13.58
CA GLU A 358 13.92 7.13 -12.41
C GLU A 358 14.14 5.86 -11.57
N ALA A 359 13.08 5.13 -11.25
CA ALA A 359 13.17 3.86 -10.51
C ALA A 359 14.02 2.83 -11.27
N ALA A 360 13.83 2.70 -12.59
CA ALA A 360 14.61 1.82 -13.45
C ALA A 360 16.09 2.22 -13.50
N THR A 361 16.38 3.52 -13.52
CA THR A 361 17.76 4.03 -13.45
C THR A 361 18.42 3.65 -12.12
N SER A 362 17.72 3.85 -11.00
CA SER A 362 18.22 3.43 -9.68
C SER A 362 18.33 1.91 -9.58
N ASN A 363 17.46 1.16 -10.25
CA ASN A 363 17.48 -0.29 -10.29
C ASN A 363 18.75 -0.83 -10.95
N LEU A 364 19.23 -0.21 -12.04
CA LEU A 364 20.49 -0.58 -12.68
C LEU A 364 21.67 -0.55 -11.70
N LYS A 365 21.72 0.44 -10.79
CA LYS A 365 22.76 0.48 -9.74
C LYS A 365 22.77 -0.80 -8.92
N LYS A 366 21.60 -1.18 -8.39
CA LYS A 366 21.41 -2.35 -7.53
C LYS A 366 21.77 -3.64 -8.28
N LEU A 367 21.46 -3.71 -9.57
CA LEU A 367 21.85 -4.83 -10.42
C LEU A 367 23.37 -4.93 -10.61
N VAL A 368 24.05 -3.80 -10.84
CA VAL A 368 25.51 -3.76 -10.99
C VAL A 368 26.23 -4.08 -9.67
N GLU A 369 25.69 -3.63 -8.53
CA GLU A 369 26.21 -4.03 -7.20
C GLU A 369 26.13 -5.55 -7.00
N LYS A 370 25.18 -6.24 -7.66
CA LYS A 370 24.97 -7.68 -7.55
C LYS A 370 25.77 -8.50 -8.56
N PHE A 371 25.82 -8.07 -9.82
CA PHE A 371 26.46 -8.81 -10.91
C PHE A 371 27.87 -8.31 -11.26
N GLY A 372 28.26 -7.15 -10.74
CA GLY A 372 29.59 -6.58 -10.94
C GLY A 372 29.69 -5.64 -12.14
N LYS A 373 30.74 -4.81 -12.10
CA LYS A 373 31.04 -3.77 -13.10
C LYS A 373 31.38 -4.32 -14.49
N ASP A 374 32.01 -5.49 -14.56
CA ASP A 374 32.41 -6.09 -15.85
C ASP A 374 31.19 -6.58 -16.62
N TRP A 375 30.20 -7.16 -15.92
CA TRP A 375 28.89 -7.48 -16.49
C TRP A 375 28.16 -6.21 -16.97
N ALA A 376 28.19 -5.14 -16.17
CA ALA A 376 27.59 -3.85 -16.55
C ALA A 376 28.17 -3.34 -17.87
N HIS A 377 29.49 -3.43 -18.03
CA HIS A 377 30.19 -3.02 -19.25
C HIS A 377 29.83 -3.87 -20.46
N ALA A 378 29.70 -5.19 -20.30
CA ALA A 378 29.34 -6.08 -21.38
C ALA A 378 27.87 -5.92 -21.83
N THR A 379 26.94 -5.81 -20.88
CA THR A 379 25.50 -6.01 -21.16
C THR A 379 24.66 -4.74 -21.05
N ILE A 380 24.97 -3.85 -20.10
CA ILE A 380 24.11 -2.72 -19.73
C ILE A 380 24.55 -1.42 -20.39
N ILE A 381 25.83 -1.04 -20.24
CA ILE A 381 26.37 0.23 -20.73
C ILE A 381 26.10 0.43 -22.23
N PRO A 382 26.35 -0.54 -23.13
CA PRO A 382 26.11 -0.34 -24.56
C PRO A 382 24.67 0.09 -24.89
N LYS A 383 23.69 -0.47 -24.16
CA LYS A 383 22.27 -0.15 -24.35
C LYS A 383 21.91 1.22 -23.77
N VAL A 384 22.46 1.55 -22.61
CA VAL A 384 22.29 2.88 -22.00
C VAL A 384 22.81 3.99 -22.90
N LEU A 385 23.99 3.79 -23.50
CA LEU A 385 24.60 4.77 -24.39
C LEU A 385 23.84 4.89 -25.72
N ALA A 386 23.21 3.83 -26.22
CA ALA A 386 22.39 3.88 -27.44
C ALA A 386 21.22 4.87 -27.32
N MET A 387 20.61 4.99 -26.13
CA MET A 387 19.51 5.94 -25.86
C MET A 387 19.92 7.41 -26.01
N SER A 388 21.22 7.73 -26.02
CA SER A 388 21.70 9.10 -26.27
C SER A 388 21.35 9.63 -27.66
N ASN A 389 20.97 8.76 -28.59
CA ASN A 389 20.57 9.12 -29.95
C ASN A 389 19.05 9.02 -30.17
N ASP A 390 18.26 8.79 -29.12
CA ASP A 390 16.80 8.71 -29.20
C ASP A 390 16.21 10.07 -29.64
N PRO A 391 15.22 10.10 -30.55
CA PRO A 391 14.58 11.35 -30.98
C PRO A 391 13.94 12.12 -29.81
N ASN A 392 13.47 11.42 -28.78
CA ASN A 392 12.87 12.02 -27.58
C ASN A 392 13.94 12.46 -26.58
N TYR A 393 14.00 13.76 -26.30
CA TYR A 393 14.96 14.33 -25.35
C TYR A 393 14.79 13.79 -23.93
N LEU A 394 13.59 13.34 -23.54
CA LEU A 394 13.34 12.70 -22.24
C LEU A 394 14.14 11.40 -22.10
N HIS A 395 14.23 10.61 -23.16
CA HIS A 395 14.99 9.34 -23.16
C HIS A 395 16.49 9.62 -23.22
N ARG A 396 16.91 10.63 -23.98
CA ARG A 396 18.31 11.10 -23.97
C ARG A 396 18.75 11.55 -22.59
N MET A 397 17.91 12.30 -21.86
CA MET A 397 18.20 12.67 -20.47
C MET A 397 18.30 11.43 -19.56
N THR A 398 17.51 10.38 -19.78
CA THR A 398 17.67 9.12 -19.05
C THR A 398 19.06 8.52 -19.21
N THR A 399 19.71 8.64 -20.38
CA THR A 399 21.13 8.23 -20.53
C THR A 399 22.04 8.94 -19.53
N LEU A 400 21.88 10.24 -19.37
CA LEU A 400 22.68 11.04 -18.43
C LEU A 400 22.41 10.61 -16.98
N PHE A 401 21.14 10.38 -16.62
CA PHE A 401 20.77 9.89 -15.29
C PHE A 401 21.34 8.49 -15.01
N CYS A 402 21.34 7.59 -16.00
CA CYS A 402 21.97 6.29 -15.90
C CYS A 402 23.49 6.41 -15.69
N ILE A 403 24.17 7.28 -16.44
CA ILE A 403 25.62 7.49 -16.26
C ILE A 403 25.93 8.03 -14.86
N ASN A 404 25.14 8.98 -14.37
CA ASN A 404 25.31 9.53 -13.02
C ASN A 404 25.32 8.44 -11.96
N VAL A 405 24.39 7.50 -12.07
CA VAL A 405 24.20 6.41 -11.11
C VAL A 405 25.21 5.27 -11.32
N LEU A 406 25.47 4.86 -12.56
CA LEU A 406 26.39 3.78 -12.89
C LEU A 406 27.85 4.11 -12.59
N SER A 407 28.23 5.38 -12.72
CA SER A 407 29.59 5.83 -12.40
C SER A 407 30.00 5.53 -10.95
N GLU A 408 29.04 5.57 -10.01
CA GLU A 408 29.27 5.30 -8.59
C GLU A 408 29.71 3.85 -8.32
N VAL A 409 29.38 2.91 -9.22
CA VAL A 409 29.58 1.46 -9.02
C VAL A 409 30.46 0.79 -10.08
N CYS A 410 30.68 1.43 -11.24
CA CYS A 410 31.51 0.87 -12.32
C CYS A 410 33.01 1.22 -12.21
N GLY A 411 33.37 2.17 -11.33
CA GLY A 411 34.75 2.60 -11.13
C GLY A 411 35.28 3.55 -12.21
N GLN A 412 36.45 4.13 -11.94
CA GLN A 412 37.05 5.21 -12.74
C GLN A 412 37.35 4.81 -14.19
N GLU A 413 37.93 3.62 -14.41
CA GLU A 413 38.36 3.20 -15.75
C GLU A 413 37.18 3.08 -16.73
N ILE A 414 36.13 2.35 -16.35
CA ILE A 414 34.95 2.14 -17.20
C ILE A 414 34.22 3.47 -17.41
N THR A 415 34.08 4.27 -16.35
CA THR A 415 33.43 5.58 -16.42
C THR A 415 34.16 6.50 -17.41
N THR A 416 35.48 6.58 -17.30
CA THR A 416 36.31 7.47 -18.14
C THR A 416 36.35 6.99 -19.60
N LYS A 417 36.58 5.69 -19.84
CA LYS A 417 36.77 5.18 -21.21
C LYS A 417 35.48 4.99 -22.00
N HIS A 418 34.38 4.64 -21.33
CA HIS A 418 33.16 4.20 -22.02
C HIS A 418 31.96 5.12 -21.81
N MET A 419 31.80 5.75 -20.65
CA MET A 419 30.63 6.60 -20.37
C MET A 419 30.88 8.07 -20.68
N LEU A 420 32.00 8.62 -20.20
CA LEU A 420 32.35 10.04 -20.35
C LEU A 420 32.31 10.54 -21.81
N PRO A 421 32.81 9.80 -22.83
CA PRO A 421 32.76 10.30 -24.21
C PRO A 421 31.34 10.62 -24.70
N THR A 422 30.34 9.88 -24.21
CA THR A 422 28.93 10.15 -24.54
C THR A 422 28.44 11.41 -23.86
N VAL A 423 28.77 11.63 -22.58
CA VAL A 423 28.41 12.86 -21.84
C VAL A 423 28.98 14.09 -22.55
N LEU A 424 30.26 14.05 -22.93
CA LEU A 424 30.92 15.16 -23.64
C LEU A 424 30.28 15.43 -25.01
N ARG A 425 29.95 14.38 -25.77
CA ARG A 425 29.24 14.52 -27.06
C ARG A 425 27.86 15.15 -26.92
N MET A 426 27.12 14.78 -25.87
CA MET A 426 25.77 15.30 -25.61
C MET A 426 25.76 16.79 -25.22
N ALA A 427 26.91 17.39 -24.91
CA ALA A 427 27.01 18.85 -24.70
C ALA A 427 26.60 19.66 -25.94
N GLY A 428 26.63 19.03 -27.13
CA GLY A 428 26.17 19.63 -28.39
C GLY A 428 24.70 19.37 -28.73
N ASP A 429 23.89 18.84 -27.82
CA ASP A 429 22.47 18.53 -28.10
C ASP A 429 21.66 19.80 -28.45
N ALA A 430 20.72 19.67 -29.37
CA ALA A 430 19.85 20.78 -29.78
C ALA A 430 18.98 21.31 -28.63
N VAL A 431 18.63 20.45 -27.67
CA VAL A 431 17.71 20.78 -26.56
C VAL A 431 18.50 21.23 -25.34
N ALA A 432 18.22 22.45 -24.84
CA ALA A 432 18.88 23.02 -23.67
C ALA A 432 18.78 22.12 -22.42
N ASN A 433 17.64 21.46 -22.22
CA ASN A 433 17.44 20.50 -21.12
C ASN A 433 18.45 19.37 -21.10
N VAL A 434 18.88 18.89 -22.27
CA VAL A 434 19.95 17.88 -22.34
C VAL A 434 21.28 18.52 -22.01
N ARG A 435 21.58 19.69 -22.57
CA ARG A 435 22.86 20.41 -22.36
C ARG A 435 23.11 20.79 -20.90
N PHE A 436 22.11 21.31 -20.18
CA PHE A 436 22.32 21.63 -18.76
C PHE A 436 22.41 20.37 -17.89
N ASN A 437 21.74 19.27 -18.28
CA ASN A 437 21.91 17.99 -17.61
C ASN A 437 23.30 17.39 -17.87
N VAL A 438 23.93 17.68 -19.01
CA VAL A 438 25.35 17.35 -19.23
C VAL A 438 26.24 18.05 -18.20
N ALA A 439 26.02 19.35 -17.97
CA ALA A 439 26.78 20.08 -16.93
C ALA A 439 26.59 19.46 -15.53
N LYS A 440 25.34 19.14 -15.15
CA LYS A 440 25.02 18.44 -13.89
C LYS A 440 25.69 17.07 -13.81
N SER A 441 25.68 16.31 -14.90
CA SER A 441 26.33 15.00 -14.97
C SER A 441 27.85 15.12 -14.79
N LEU A 442 28.49 16.08 -15.46
CA LEU A 442 29.93 16.32 -15.31
C LEU A 442 30.29 16.71 -13.87
N GLN A 443 29.49 17.57 -13.22
CA GLN A 443 29.64 17.89 -11.79
C GLN A 443 29.53 16.63 -10.92
N LYS A 444 28.54 15.77 -11.20
CA LYS A 444 28.27 14.57 -10.40
C LYS A 444 29.33 13.48 -10.55
N ILE A 445 29.81 13.22 -11.77
CA ILE A 445 30.82 12.18 -12.03
C ILE A 445 32.25 12.69 -11.84
N GLY A 446 32.47 14.00 -11.80
CA GLY A 446 33.79 14.61 -11.70
C GLY A 446 34.67 14.06 -10.57
N PRO A 447 34.17 13.83 -9.34
CA PRO A 447 34.96 13.23 -8.26
C PRO A 447 35.48 11.82 -8.53
N ILE A 448 34.95 11.11 -9.54
CA ILE A 448 35.34 9.75 -9.92
C ILE A 448 36.45 9.79 -10.97
N LEU A 449 36.55 10.89 -11.74
CA LEU A 449 37.52 11.07 -12.80
C LEU A 449 38.89 11.50 -12.25
N ASP A 450 39.96 11.19 -12.96
CA ASP A 450 41.29 11.67 -12.59
C ASP A 450 41.48 13.14 -12.99
N ASN A 451 42.42 13.82 -12.31
CA ASN A 451 42.64 15.24 -12.53
C ASN A 451 43.10 15.57 -13.96
N SER A 452 43.79 14.66 -14.65
CA SER A 452 44.19 14.89 -16.05
C SER A 452 42.96 14.92 -16.95
N THR A 453 42.05 13.96 -16.80
CA THR A 453 40.77 13.94 -17.54
C THR A 453 39.92 15.17 -17.23
N LEU A 454 39.84 15.59 -15.97
CA LEU A 454 39.09 16.79 -15.57
C LEU A 454 39.61 18.06 -16.27
N GLN A 455 40.93 18.25 -16.32
CA GLN A 455 41.55 19.43 -16.92
C GLN A 455 41.51 19.39 -18.45
N ASN A 456 41.77 18.24 -19.06
CA ASN A 456 41.98 18.14 -20.51
C ASN A 456 40.67 17.93 -21.30
N GLU A 457 39.66 17.27 -20.72
CA GLU A 457 38.44 16.89 -21.43
C GLU A 457 37.19 17.55 -20.85
N VAL A 458 37.04 17.59 -19.52
CA VAL A 458 35.81 18.11 -18.86
C VAL A 458 35.78 19.63 -18.83
N LYS A 459 36.86 20.28 -18.39
CA LYS A 459 36.94 21.74 -18.26
C LYS A 459 36.62 22.48 -19.58
N PRO A 460 37.19 22.12 -20.75
CA PRO A 460 36.89 22.81 -22.00
C PRO A 460 35.41 22.74 -22.41
N VAL A 461 34.75 21.61 -22.11
CA VAL A 461 33.31 21.44 -22.40
C VAL A 461 32.46 22.29 -21.47
N LEU A 462 32.77 22.33 -20.17
CA LEU A 462 32.06 23.20 -19.22
C LEU A 462 32.25 24.68 -19.56
N GLU A 463 33.46 25.12 -19.86
CA GLU A 463 33.75 26.49 -20.32
C GLU A 463 32.93 26.85 -21.56
N LYS A 464 32.83 25.95 -22.54
CA LYS A 464 31.97 26.14 -23.71
C LYS A 464 30.50 26.30 -23.34
N LEU A 465 29.99 25.51 -22.38
CA LEU A 465 28.61 25.60 -21.91
C LEU A 465 28.33 26.90 -21.12
N THR A 466 29.33 27.50 -20.46
CA THR A 466 29.15 28.84 -19.85
C THR A 466 28.90 29.96 -20.87
N GLN A 467 29.18 29.70 -22.15
CA GLN A 467 28.92 30.61 -23.26
C GLN A 467 27.62 30.28 -24.01
N ASP A 468 26.82 29.32 -23.54
CA ASP A 468 25.55 28.92 -24.17
C ASP A 468 24.53 30.07 -24.21
N GLN A 469 23.59 30.03 -25.15
CA GLN A 469 22.55 31.05 -25.21
C GLN A 469 21.52 30.89 -24.09
N ASP A 470 21.31 29.66 -23.63
CA ASP A 470 20.35 29.32 -22.59
C ASP A 470 20.88 29.65 -21.17
N VAL A 471 20.03 30.25 -20.33
CA VAL A 471 20.40 30.73 -19.00
C VAL A 471 20.67 29.58 -18.03
N ASP A 472 19.89 28.51 -18.10
CA ASP A 472 20.04 27.36 -17.19
C ASP A 472 21.32 26.59 -17.53
N VAL A 473 21.63 26.44 -18.83
CA VAL A 473 22.89 25.82 -19.27
C VAL A 473 24.09 26.58 -18.72
N LYS A 474 24.09 27.91 -18.81
CA LYS A 474 25.15 28.77 -18.24
C LYS A 474 25.28 28.58 -16.73
N TYR A 475 24.16 28.64 -16.02
CA TYR A 475 24.11 28.53 -14.56
C TYR A 475 24.72 27.21 -14.09
N PHE A 476 24.23 26.07 -14.60
CA PHE A 476 24.71 24.75 -14.18
C PHE A 476 26.15 24.46 -14.64
N ALA A 477 26.60 25.03 -15.76
CA ALA A 477 28.00 24.91 -16.18
C ALA A 477 28.96 25.68 -15.26
N GLN A 478 28.58 26.90 -14.86
CA GLN A 478 29.38 27.70 -13.93
C GLN A 478 29.43 27.09 -12.52
N GLU A 479 28.30 26.56 -12.06
CA GLU A 479 28.21 25.82 -10.80
C GLU A 479 29.13 24.58 -10.83
N ALA A 480 29.08 23.79 -11.91
CA ALA A 480 29.93 22.63 -12.10
C ALA A 480 31.43 22.97 -12.07
N LEU A 481 31.86 24.04 -12.77
CA LEU A 481 33.26 24.51 -12.74
C LEU A 481 33.71 24.88 -11.32
N THR A 482 32.83 25.55 -10.57
CA THR A 482 33.12 25.99 -9.21
C THR A 482 33.26 24.79 -8.27
N VAL A 483 32.30 23.84 -8.32
CA VAL A 483 32.28 22.65 -7.48
C VAL A 483 33.45 21.72 -7.76
N LEU A 484 33.87 21.60 -9.03
CA LEU A 484 35.00 20.76 -9.43
C LEU A 484 36.37 21.45 -9.28
N ALA A 485 36.41 22.70 -8.78
CA ALA A 485 37.62 23.52 -8.69
C ALA A 485 38.35 23.66 -10.04
N LEU A 486 37.58 23.82 -11.12
CA LEU A 486 38.05 24.01 -12.50
C LEU A 486 37.90 25.45 -12.99
N ALA A 487 37.22 26.30 -12.21
CA ALA A 487 36.97 27.72 -12.52
C ALA A 487 38.25 28.55 -12.67
#